data_AF-A0AA51HNY6-F1
#
_entry.id   AF-A0AA51HNY6-F1
#
_cell.length_a   1.000
_cell.length_b   1.000
_cell.length_c   1.000
_cell.angle_alpha   90.00
_cell.angle_beta   90.00
_cell.angle_gamma   90.00
#
_symmetry.space_group_name_H-M   'P 1'
#
loop_
_entity.id
_entity.type
_entity.pdbx_description
1 polymer ?
#
loop_
_entity_poly.entity_id
_entity_poly.type
_entity_poly.pdbx_seq_one_letter_code
_entity_poly.pdbx_strand_id
1 'polypeptide(L)'
;MHREEVIYDLAKESLRIYGRKTKKSVNEKVIYECSAMIYSIRQEYKEDTRSYSVTKSIYEIEKEMIFRLQKKIRQDEEYLEEATKACKDALTYIELMVKPRINLSSLAC
;
A
#
# COMPACT_ATOMS: atom_id res chain seq x y z
N MET A 1 -10.77 21.01 -5.39
CA MET A 1 -10.60 19.62 -4.92
C MET A 1 -10.73 18.56 -6.02
N HIS A 2 -11.72 18.60 -6.92
CA HIS A 2 -11.96 17.49 -7.89
C HIS A 2 -10.88 17.15 -8.94
N ARG A 3 -9.96 18.06 -9.32
CA ARG A 3 -8.95 17.72 -10.34
C ARG A 3 -7.84 16.80 -9.81
N GLU A 4 -7.48 16.93 -8.54
CA GLU A 4 -6.46 16.07 -7.93
C GLU A 4 -6.99 14.65 -7.75
N GLU A 5 -8.21 14.48 -7.22
CA GLU A 5 -8.89 13.19 -7.08
C GLU A 5 -8.95 12.41 -8.41
N VAL A 6 -9.32 13.09 -9.50
CA VAL A 6 -9.36 12.49 -10.85
C VAL A 6 -7.97 12.05 -11.32
N ILE A 7 -6.92 12.85 -11.09
CA ILE A 7 -5.54 12.48 -11.42
C ILE A 7 -5.09 11.25 -10.60
N TYR A 8 -5.56 11.13 -9.37
CA TYR A 8 -5.22 10.03 -8.46
C TYR A 8 -5.91 8.73 -8.81
N ASP A 9 -7.21 8.78 -9.13
CA ASP A 9 -7.93 7.61 -9.63
C ASP A 9 -7.33 7.13 -10.94
N LEU A 10 -6.92 8.04 -11.83
CA LEU A 10 -6.21 7.71 -13.05
C LEU A 10 -4.84 7.07 -12.77
N ALA A 11 -4.07 7.55 -11.80
CA ALA A 11 -2.77 6.97 -11.44
C ALA A 11 -2.93 5.58 -10.80
N LYS A 12 -3.89 5.43 -9.89
CA LYS A 12 -4.23 4.15 -9.23
C LYS A 12 -4.73 3.13 -10.24
N GLU A 13 -5.64 3.51 -11.13
CA GLU A 13 -6.15 2.62 -12.16
C GLU A 13 -5.08 2.33 -13.22
N SER A 14 -4.20 3.29 -13.56
CA SER A 14 -3.06 3.04 -14.44
C SER A 14 -2.08 2.03 -13.85
N LEU A 15 -1.76 2.13 -12.56
CA LEU A 15 -0.93 1.14 -11.84
C LEU A 15 -1.63 -0.23 -11.79
N ARG A 16 -2.94 -0.26 -11.57
CA ARG A 16 -3.73 -1.50 -11.53
C ARG A 16 -3.83 -2.18 -12.89
N ILE A 17 -4.09 -1.42 -13.95
CA ILE A 17 -4.08 -1.87 -15.34
C ILE A 17 -2.69 -2.38 -15.71
N TYR A 18 -1.64 -1.65 -15.32
CA TYR A 18 -0.27 -2.04 -15.61
C TYR A 18 0.11 -3.37 -14.91
N GLY A 19 -0.24 -3.54 -13.63
CA GLY A 19 -0.05 -4.81 -12.92
C GLY A 19 -0.87 -5.97 -13.51
N ARG A 20 -2.00 -5.70 -14.16
CA ARG A 20 -2.83 -6.73 -14.82
C ARG A 20 -2.35 -7.10 -16.24
N LYS A 21 -1.34 -6.44 -16.79
CA LYS A 21 -0.81 -6.78 -18.12
C LYS A 21 -0.26 -8.22 -18.11
N THR A 22 -0.71 -9.01 -19.08
CA THR A 22 -0.45 -10.45 -19.22
C THR A 22 1.01 -10.83 -19.38
N LYS A 23 1.90 -9.88 -19.71
CA LYS A 23 3.34 -10.11 -19.91
C LYS A 23 4.21 -9.91 -18.66
N LYS A 24 3.63 -9.58 -17.51
CA LYS A 24 4.38 -9.27 -16.28
C LYS A 24 4.60 -10.51 -15.41
N SER A 25 5.80 -10.66 -14.88
CA SER A 25 6.11 -11.69 -13.88
C SER A 25 5.28 -11.47 -12.61
N VAL A 26 5.12 -12.50 -11.80
CA VAL A 26 4.43 -12.38 -10.51
C VAL A 26 5.16 -11.38 -9.61
N ASN A 27 6.49 -11.39 -9.62
CA ASN A 27 7.30 -10.45 -8.85
C ASN A 27 7.08 -8.98 -9.28
N GLU A 28 7.00 -8.70 -10.57
CA GLU A 28 6.65 -7.35 -11.05
C GLU A 28 5.27 -6.91 -10.54
N LYS A 29 4.28 -7.81 -10.59
CA LYS A 29 2.93 -7.51 -10.10
C LYS A 29 2.94 -7.16 -8.61
N VAL A 30 3.71 -7.90 -7.81
CA VAL A 30 3.89 -7.60 -6.38
C VAL A 30 4.48 -6.20 -6.18
N ILE A 31 5.49 -5.80 -6.95
CA ILE A 31 6.07 -4.45 -6.86
C ILE A 31 5.01 -3.38 -7.13
N TYR A 32 4.19 -3.57 -8.17
CA TYR A 32 3.13 -2.61 -8.51
C TYR A 32 2.03 -2.54 -7.46
N GLU A 33 1.59 -3.69 -6.94
CA GLU A 33 0.56 -3.73 -5.89
C GLU A 33 1.05 -3.06 -4.60
N CYS A 34 2.30 -3.30 -4.18
CA CYS A 34 2.91 -2.59 -3.05
C CYS A 34 2.99 -1.08 -3.29
N SER A 35 3.38 -0.66 -4.50
CA SER A 35 3.46 0.77 -4.86
C SER A 35 2.09 1.45 -4.84
N ALA A 36 1.07 0.78 -5.37
CA ALA A 36 -0.30 1.29 -5.37
C ALA A 36 -0.88 1.42 -3.95
N MET A 37 -0.51 0.50 -3.06
CA MET A 37 -0.91 0.54 -1.65
C MET A 37 -0.27 1.73 -0.92
N ILE A 38 1.05 1.90 -1.02
CA ILE A 38 1.78 3.05 -0.45
C ILE A 38 1.16 4.36 -0.96
N TYR A 39 0.87 4.41 -2.26
CA TYR A 39 0.26 5.58 -2.87
C TYR A 39 -1.15 5.87 -2.32
N SER A 40 -1.98 4.84 -2.14
CA SER A 40 -3.33 4.98 -1.58
C SER A 40 -3.27 5.51 -0.14
N ILE A 41 -2.39 4.96 0.69
CA ILE A 41 -2.15 5.43 2.07
C ILE A 41 -1.68 6.89 2.07
N ARG A 42 -0.76 7.26 1.16
CA ARG A 42 -0.31 8.66 1.02
C ARG A 42 -1.46 9.62 0.73
N GLN A 43 -2.44 9.20 -0.07
CA GLN A 43 -3.59 10.05 -0.41
C GLN A 43 -4.59 10.12 0.73
N GLU A 44 -4.94 8.98 1.30
CA GLU A 44 -5.90 8.89 2.41
C GLU A 44 -5.44 9.72 3.63
N TYR A 45 -4.13 9.84 3.82
CA TYR A 45 -3.53 10.61 4.91
C TYR A 45 -2.72 11.83 4.43
N LYS A 46 -3.01 12.37 3.24
CA LYS A 46 -2.31 13.53 2.63
C LYS A 46 -2.50 14.81 3.43
N GLU A 47 -3.68 15.02 3.99
CA GLU A 47 -3.97 16.19 4.83
C GLU A 47 -3.50 15.90 6.27
N ASP A 48 -2.57 16.72 6.78
CA ASP A 48 -2.06 16.66 8.15
C ASP A 48 -3.16 17.05 9.14
N THR A 49 -4.06 16.11 9.35
CA THR A 49 -5.18 16.22 10.26
C THR A 49 -4.97 15.12 11.27
N ARG A 50 -4.29 15.51 12.35
CA ARG A 50 -4.11 14.74 13.60
C ARG A 50 -5.44 14.26 14.25
N SER A 51 -6.56 14.42 13.55
CA SER A 51 -7.93 14.19 13.97
C SER A 51 -8.56 12.91 13.39
N TYR A 52 -7.93 12.21 12.45
CA TYR A 52 -8.46 10.93 11.95
C TYR A 52 -7.84 9.75 12.70
N SER A 53 -8.67 9.03 13.44
CA SER A 53 -8.33 7.76 14.04
C SER A 53 -8.54 6.62 13.05
N VAL A 54 -7.57 5.70 12.99
CA VAL A 54 -7.67 4.48 12.18
C VAL A 54 -7.99 3.33 13.11
N THR A 55 -9.02 2.55 12.80
CA THR A 55 -9.33 1.36 13.60
C THR A 55 -8.20 0.35 13.52
N LYS A 56 -7.95 -0.38 14.61
CA LYS A 56 -6.96 -1.46 14.61
C LYS A 56 -7.20 -2.48 13.49
N SER A 57 -8.47 -2.75 13.16
CA SER A 57 -8.83 -3.65 12.06
C SER A 57 -8.32 -3.19 10.70
N ILE A 58 -8.39 -1.89 10.37
CA ILE A 58 -7.91 -1.38 9.08
C ILE A 58 -6.40 -1.60 8.94
N TYR A 59 -5.65 -1.24 9.99
CA TYR A 59 -4.20 -1.48 10.02
C TYR A 59 -3.83 -2.96 9.87
N GLU A 60 -4.53 -3.87 10.57
CA GLU A 60 -4.25 -5.30 10.43
C GLU A 60 -4.61 -5.81 9.02
N ILE A 61 -5.68 -5.32 8.40
CA ILE A 61 -6.05 -5.64 7.01
C ILE A 61 -4.96 -5.21 6.04
N GLU A 62 -4.47 -3.98 6.14
CA GLU A 62 -3.42 -3.47 5.25
C GLU A 62 -2.12 -4.28 5.40
N LYS A 63 -1.73 -4.63 6.63
CA LYS A 63 -0.58 -5.51 6.87
C LYS A 63 -0.78 -6.90 6.29
N GLU A 64 -1.96 -7.49 6.49
CA GLU A 64 -2.27 -8.81 5.97
C GLU A 64 -2.20 -8.84 4.43
N MET A 65 -2.65 -7.77 3.77
CA MET A 65 -2.52 -7.65 2.31
C MET A 65 -1.06 -7.72 1.87
N ILE A 66 -0.13 -7.04 2.54
CA ILE A 66 1.29 -7.13 2.19
C ILE A 66 1.84 -8.54 2.47
N PHE A 67 1.48 -9.17 3.58
CA PHE A 67 1.91 -10.54 3.84
C PHE A 67 1.40 -11.52 2.79
N ARG A 68 0.18 -11.33 2.29
CA ARG A 68 -0.35 -12.11 1.17
C ARG A 68 0.45 -11.86 -0.12
N LEU A 69 0.92 -10.64 -0.38
CA LEU A 69 1.80 -10.33 -1.51
C LEU A 69 3.18 -10.97 -1.36
N GLN A 70 3.77 -10.90 -0.17
CA GLN A 70 5.05 -11.50 0.12
C GLN A 70 5.03 -13.02 -0.11
N LYS A 71 3.93 -13.70 0.25
CA LYS A 71 3.74 -15.14 -0.02
C LYS A 71 3.62 -15.48 -1.50
N LYS A 72 3.28 -14.52 -2.37
CA LYS A 72 3.18 -14.72 -3.83
C LYS A 72 4.52 -14.58 -4.55
N ILE A 73 5.54 -14.00 -3.90
CA ILE A 73 6.86 -13.80 -4.48
C ILE A 73 7.45 -15.16 -4.89
N ARG A 74 7.95 -15.23 -6.12
CA ARG A 74 8.55 -16.42 -6.72
C ARG A 74 10.06 -16.29 -6.74
N GLN A 75 10.74 -17.28 -6.17
CA GLN A 75 12.20 -17.29 -6.04
C GLN A 75 12.92 -17.50 -7.37
N ASP A 76 12.21 -18.07 -8.35
CA ASP A 76 12.69 -18.42 -9.69
C ASP A 76 12.35 -17.37 -10.76
N GLU A 77 11.73 -16.25 -10.38
CA GLU A 77 11.36 -15.17 -11.30
C GLU A 77 12.28 -13.95 -11.17
N GLU A 78 12.44 -13.23 -12.28
CA GLU A 78 13.09 -11.92 -12.30
C GLU A 78 12.46 -10.96 -11.28
N TYR A 79 13.23 -9.96 -10.83
CA TYR A 79 12.79 -8.94 -9.88
C TYR A 79 12.46 -9.43 -8.46
N LEU A 80 13.02 -10.58 -8.05
CA LEU A 80 12.83 -11.15 -6.70
C LEU A 80 13.24 -10.18 -5.59
N GLU A 81 14.44 -9.58 -5.71
CA GLU A 81 14.97 -8.67 -4.70
C GLU A 81 14.12 -7.41 -4.59
N GLU A 82 13.71 -6.85 -5.73
CA GLU A 82 12.88 -5.67 -5.83
C GLU A 82 11.47 -5.92 -5.29
N ALA A 83 10.87 -7.08 -5.57
CA ALA A 83 9.57 -7.48 -5.01
C ALA A 83 9.65 -7.64 -3.49
N THR A 84 10.71 -8.27 -2.98
CA THR A 84 10.95 -8.43 -1.55
C THR A 84 11.14 -7.07 -0.87
N LYS A 85 11.94 -6.19 -1.48
CA LYS A 85 12.16 -4.83 -1.02
C LYS A 85 10.87 -4.00 -1.04
N ALA A 86 10.07 -4.10 -2.09
CA ALA A 86 8.79 -3.39 -2.20
C ALA A 86 7.82 -3.78 -1.07
N CYS A 87 7.71 -5.07 -0.74
CA CYS A 87 6.92 -5.53 0.41
C CYS A 87 7.45 -4.98 1.74
N LYS A 88 8.77 -4.96 1.94
CA LYS A 88 9.40 -4.41 3.15
C LYS A 88 9.18 -2.91 3.28
N ASP A 89 9.34 -2.17 2.19
CA ASP A 89 9.13 -0.73 2.12
C ASP A 89 7.66 -0.39 2.41
N ALA A 90 6.73 -1.15 1.86
CA ALA A 90 5.29 -0.98 2.11
C ALA A 90 4.92 -1.27 3.59
N LEU A 91 5.45 -2.33 4.19
CA LEU A 91 5.22 -2.63 5.62
C LEU A 91 5.77 -1.50 6.50
N THR A 92 6.98 -1.05 6.21
CA THR A 92 7.61 0.06 6.93
C THR A 92 6.76 1.32 6.83
N TYR A 93 6.19 1.59 5.66
CA TYR A 93 5.33 2.74 5.44
C TYR A 93 4.03 2.68 6.26
N ILE A 94 3.37 1.51 6.33
CA ILE A 94 2.20 1.30 7.21
C ILE A 94 2.56 1.53 8.68
N GLU A 95 3.70 1.01 9.14
CA GLU A 95 4.14 1.17 10.53
C GLU A 95 4.43 2.64 10.88
N LEU A 96 4.92 3.43 9.92
CA LEU A 96 5.22 4.85 10.11
C LEU A 96 3.97 5.74 10.02
N MET A 97 3.05 5.42 9.11
CA MET A 97 1.91 6.29 8.82
C MET A 97 0.64 5.82 9.51
N VAL A 98 0.31 4.54 9.47
CA VAL A 98 -1.02 4.07 9.89
C VAL A 98 -1.05 3.71 11.37
N LYS A 99 -0.02 2.99 11.85
CA LYS A 99 0.05 2.55 13.25
C LYS A 99 -0.07 3.68 14.29
N PRO A 100 0.60 4.84 14.17
CA PRO A 100 0.46 5.91 15.15
C PRO A 100 -0.98 6.43 15.27
N ARG A 101 -1.78 6.32 14.22
CA ARG A 101 -3.18 6.80 14.16
C ARG A 101 -4.15 5.86 14.88
N ILE A 102 -3.78 4.60 15.11
CA ILE A 102 -4.53 3.65 15.97
C ILE A 102 -4.40 4.07 17.44
N ASN A 103 -3.20 4.50 17.83
CA ASN A 103 -2.92 4.88 19.21
C ASN A 103 -3.65 6.16 19.62
N LEU A 104 -4.00 7.03 18.66
CA LEU A 104 -4.85 8.20 18.89
C LEU A 104 -6.29 7.81 19.24
N SER A 105 -6.87 6.79 18.58
CA SER A 105 -8.20 6.28 18.99
C SER A 105 -8.21 5.70 20.40
N SER A 106 -7.13 5.05 20.84
CA SER A 106 -7.08 4.47 22.19
C SER A 106 -6.91 5.50 23.30
N LEU A 107 -6.50 6.74 22.97
CA LEU A 107 -6.36 7.85 23.91
C LEU A 107 -7.60 8.75 23.99
N ALA A 108 -8.60 8.53 23.13
CA ALA A 108 -9.85 9.29 23.09
C ALA A 108 -10.98 8.67 23.94
N CYS A 109 -10.68 7.70 24.79
CA CYS A 109 -11.60 7.06 25.74
C CYS A 109 -11.40 7.59 27.16
#